data_AF-A0A422QMJ5-F1
#
_entry.id   AF-A0A422QMJ5-F1
#
_cell.length_a   1.000
_cell.length_b   1.000
_cell.length_c   1.000
_cell.angle_alpha   90.00
_cell.angle_beta   90.00
_cell.angle_gamma   90.00
#
_symmetry.space_group_name_H-M   'P 1'
#
loop_
_entity.id
_entity.type
_entity.pdbx_description
1 polymer ?
#
loop_
_entity_poly.entity_id
_entity_poly.type
_entity_poly.pdbx_seq_one_letter_code
_entity_poly.pdbx_strand_id
1 'polypeptide(L)'
;MNLPVWAQTTGLLILSNVFMTFAWYGHLKGLQHRAWYVAALISWGIALFEYLLQVPANRIGHTQFSLAQLKIMQEAITLTVFVPFAMFYMNEPFKLDYVWAGLCLVGAVYFIFRS
;
A
#
# COMPACT_ATOMS: atom_id res chain seq x y z
N MET A 1 21.03 -13.27 -11.74
CA MET A 1 20.39 -12.16 -12.47
C MET A 1 19.92 -11.15 -11.44
N ASN A 2 20.43 -9.92 -11.46
CA ASN A 2 19.91 -8.87 -10.57
C ASN A 2 18.54 -8.44 -11.10
N LEU A 3 17.50 -8.47 -10.25
CA LEU A 3 16.18 -7.95 -10.61
C LEU A 3 16.28 -6.47 -10.97
N PRO A 4 15.48 -5.94 -11.92
CA PRO A 4 15.51 -4.52 -12.23
C PRO A 4 14.99 -3.70 -11.03
N VAL A 5 15.52 -2.48 -10.85
CA VAL A 5 15.23 -1.60 -9.70
C VAL A 5 13.73 -1.37 -9.52
N TRP A 6 13.01 -1.14 -10.62
CA TRP A 6 11.56 -0.93 -10.59
C TRP A 6 10.82 -2.16 -10.04
N ALA A 7 11.19 -3.37 -10.46
CA ALA A 7 10.53 -4.60 -10.00
C ALA A 7 10.81 -4.88 -8.52
N GLN A 8 12.06 -4.66 -8.07
CA GLN A 8 12.42 -4.78 -6.65
C GLN A 8 11.61 -3.79 -5.79
N THR A 9 11.56 -2.52 -6.22
CA THR A 9 10.85 -1.46 -5.52
C THR A 9 9.36 -1.78 -5.45
N THR A 10 8.71 -2.03 -6.59
CA THR A 10 7.28 -2.35 -6.65
C THR A 10 6.95 -3.59 -5.81
N GLY A 11 7.75 -4.65 -5.88
CA GLY A 11 7.53 -5.87 -5.10
C GLY A 11 7.58 -5.62 -3.59
N LEU A 12 8.60 -4.90 -3.12
CA LEU A 12 8.72 -4.55 -1.71
C LEU A 12 7.59 -3.61 -1.25
N LEU A 13 7.21 -2.64 -2.07
CA LEU A 13 6.11 -1.72 -1.76
C LEU A 13 4.75 -2.43 -1.71
N ILE A 14 4.49 -3.41 -2.60
CA ILE A 14 3.27 -4.23 -2.53
C ILE A 14 3.24 -5.02 -1.22
N LEU A 15 4.32 -5.72 -0.86
CA LEU A 15 4.39 -6.48 0.37
C LEU A 15 4.23 -5.59 1.61
N SER A 16 4.90 -4.43 1.60
CA SER A 16 4.74 -3.40 2.62
C SER A 16 3.29 -2.95 2.77
N ASN A 17 2.62 -2.69 1.65
CA ASN A 17 1.25 -2.20 1.63
C ASN A 17 0.23 -3.23 2.16
N VAL A 18 0.51 -4.54 1.99
CA VAL A 18 -0.29 -5.58 2.64
C VAL A 18 -0.24 -5.42 4.17
N PHE A 19 0.95 -5.32 4.76
CA PHE A 19 1.09 -5.08 6.20
C PHE A 19 0.43 -3.79 6.64
N MET A 20 0.63 -2.69 5.90
CA MET A 20 -0.03 -1.41 6.14
C MET A 20 -1.55 -1.56 6.19
N THR A 21 -2.14 -2.23 5.21
CA THR A 21 -3.60 -2.42 5.11
C THR A 21 -4.15 -3.20 6.30
N PHE A 22 -3.47 -4.26 6.73
CA PHE A 22 -3.83 -5.00 7.94
C PHE A 22 -3.65 -4.18 9.22
N ALA A 23 -2.57 -3.40 9.32
CA ALA A 23 -2.32 -2.53 10.47
C ALA A 23 -3.42 -1.47 10.62
N TRP A 24 -3.90 -0.90 9.50
CA TRP A 24 -4.88 0.18 9.50
C TRP A 24 -6.31 -0.31 9.66
N TYR A 25 -6.67 -1.43 9.03
CA TYR A 25 -8.07 -1.86 8.93
C TYR A 25 -8.35 -3.24 9.51
N GLY A 26 -7.34 -4.10 9.67
CA GLY A 26 -7.55 -5.48 10.14
C GLY A 26 -8.17 -5.55 11.54
N HIS A 27 -7.82 -4.61 12.42
CA HIS A 27 -8.39 -4.51 13.77
C HIS A 27 -9.90 -4.22 13.75
N LEU A 28 -10.41 -3.59 12.68
CA LEU A 28 -11.84 -3.35 12.50
C LEU A 28 -12.61 -4.64 12.24
N LYS A 29 -12.00 -5.79 11.98
CA LYS A 29 -12.73 -7.07 11.89
C LYS A 29 -12.58 -7.91 13.15
N GLY A 30 -11.35 -8.02 13.66
CA GLY A 30 -11.03 -8.96 14.75
C GLY A 30 -11.02 -8.37 16.16
N LEU A 31 -10.96 -7.04 16.30
CA LEU A 31 -10.71 -6.37 17.58
C LEU A 31 -11.74 -5.27 17.89
N GLN A 32 -12.87 -5.22 17.19
CA GLN A 32 -13.91 -4.20 17.40
C GLN A 32 -14.41 -4.11 18.85
N HIS A 33 -14.45 -5.24 19.56
CA HIS A 33 -14.90 -5.32 20.96
C HIS A 33 -13.79 -5.12 21.99
N ARG A 34 -12.54 -4.91 21.55
CA ARG A 34 -11.40 -4.66 22.44
C ARG A 34 -11.20 -3.16 22.61
N ALA A 35 -10.56 -2.78 23.71
CA ALA A 35 -10.20 -1.38 23.92
C ALA A 35 -9.24 -0.88 22.83
N TRP A 36 -9.41 0.37 22.40
CA TRP A 36 -8.69 0.95 21.26
C TRP A 36 -7.16 0.87 21.40
N TYR A 37 -6.62 0.95 22.63
CA TYR A 37 -5.18 0.86 22.86
C TYR A 37 -4.60 -0.53 22.57
N VAL A 38 -5.39 -1.60 22.72
CA VAL A 38 -4.98 -2.96 22.35
C VAL A 38 -4.87 -3.07 20.83
N ALA A 39 -5.85 -2.54 20.11
CA ALA A 39 -5.81 -2.47 18.65
C ALA A 39 -4.59 -1.65 18.19
N ALA A 40 -4.33 -0.49 18.80
CA ALA A 40 -3.18 0.35 18.48
C ALA A 40 -1.83 -0.38 18.66
N LEU A 41 -1.63 -1.08 19.78
CA LEU A 41 -0.40 -1.84 20.04
C LEU A 41 -0.17 -2.97 19.03
N ILE A 42 -1.23 -3.71 18.68
CA ILE A 42 -1.15 -4.77 17.68
C ILE A 42 -0.86 -4.16 16.30
N SER A 43 -1.55 -3.08 15.92
CA SER A 43 -1.33 -2.37 14.67
C SER A 43 0.10 -1.84 14.55
N TRP A 44 0.70 -1.32 15.64
CA TRP A 44 2.11 -0.93 15.65
C TRP A 44 3.06 -2.12 15.45
N GLY A 45 2.75 -3.27 16.05
CA GLY A 45 3.51 -4.50 15.80
C GLY A 45 3.50 -4.91 14.33
N ILE A 46 2.36 -4.75 13.64
CA ILE A 46 2.24 -5.03 12.20
C ILE A 46 2.96 -3.96 11.36
N ALA A 47 2.80 -2.68 11.72
CA ALA A 47 3.45 -1.56 11.04
C ALA A 47 4.98 -1.63 11.08
N LEU A 48 5.58 -2.26 12.10
CA LEU A 48 7.01 -2.53 12.11
C LEU A 48 7.44 -3.31 10.84
N PHE A 49 6.71 -4.35 10.45
CA PHE A 49 7.03 -5.15 9.26
C PHE A 49 6.80 -4.39 7.95
N GLU A 50 5.78 -3.52 7.90
CA GLU A 50 5.64 -2.55 6.81
C GLU A 50 6.93 -1.74 6.67
N TYR A 51 7.37 -1.06 7.73
CA TYR A 51 8.55 -0.19 7.67
C TYR A 51 9.84 -0.93 7.27
N LEU A 52 10.01 -2.18 7.72
CA LEU A 52 11.16 -3.00 7.33
C LEU A 52 11.23 -3.26 5.82
N LEU A 53 10.10 -3.20 5.10
CA LEU A 53 10.03 -3.35 3.65
C LEU A 53 9.95 -2.00 2.92
N GLN A 54 9.17 -1.05 3.46
CA GLN A 54 8.98 0.29 2.88
C GLN A 54 10.29 1.07 2.78
N VAL A 55 11.10 1.06 3.83
CA VAL A 55 12.35 1.83 3.89
C VAL A 55 13.36 1.36 2.84
N PRO A 56 13.71 0.06 2.72
CA PRO A 56 14.60 -0.39 1.66
C PRO A 56 14.00 -0.21 0.27
N ALA A 57 12.68 -0.41 0.10
CA ALA A 57 12.02 -0.18 -1.18
C ALA A 57 12.24 1.24 -1.69
N ASN A 58 11.97 2.24 -0.84
CA ASN A 58 12.14 3.65 -1.21
C ASN A 58 13.61 4.00 -1.44
N ARG A 59 14.54 3.45 -0.64
CA ARG A 59 15.98 3.68 -0.86
C ARG A 59 16.46 3.12 -2.20
N ILE A 60 16.02 1.92 -2.56
CA ILE A 60 16.32 1.30 -3.85
C ILE A 60 15.68 2.10 -4.99
N GLY A 61 14.40 2.43 -4.86
CA GLY A 61 13.65 3.17 -5.87
C GLY A 61 14.18 4.58 -6.11
N HIS A 62 14.64 5.28 -5.07
CA HIS A 62 15.18 6.64 -5.18
C HIS A 62 16.51 6.72 -5.95
N THR A 63 17.08 5.58 -6.35
CA THR A 63 18.23 5.54 -7.28
C THR A 63 17.84 5.82 -8.73
N GLN A 64 16.56 5.62 -9.11
CA GLN A 64 16.07 5.74 -10.48
C GLN A 64 14.81 6.62 -10.60
N PHE A 65 14.01 6.71 -9.54
CA PHE A 65 12.77 7.47 -9.50
C PHE A 65 12.91 8.71 -8.64
N SER A 66 12.20 9.78 -9.01
CA SER A 66 12.03 10.94 -8.14
C SER A 66 11.14 10.61 -6.94
N LEU A 67 11.24 11.41 -5.87
CA LEU A 67 10.37 11.27 -4.70
C LEU A 67 8.88 11.31 -5.07
N ALA A 68 8.51 12.18 -6.02
CA ALA A 68 7.13 12.29 -6.51
C ALA A 68 6.68 11.01 -7.23
N GLN A 69 7.54 10.43 -8.07
CA GLN A 69 7.27 9.17 -8.76
C GLN A 69 7.08 8.01 -7.77
N LEU A 70 7.93 7.91 -6.74
CA LEU A 70 7.78 6.91 -5.67
C LEU A 70 6.45 7.07 -4.92
N LYS A 71 6.05 8.31 -4.60
CA LYS A 71 4.79 8.57 -3.91
C LYS A 71 3.58 8.15 -4.74
N ILE A 72 3.54 8.52 -6.03
CA ILE A 72 2.42 8.14 -6.90
C ILE A 72 2.39 6.63 -7.15
N MET A 73 3.54 5.99 -7.32
CA MET A 73 3.62 4.54 -7.38
C MET A 73 3.01 3.90 -6.12
N GLN A 74 3.31 4.44 -4.93
CA GLN A 74 2.74 3.94 -3.68
C GLN A 74 1.22 4.14 -3.62
N GLU A 75 0.66 5.27 -4.08
CA GLU A 75 -0.79 5.48 -4.12
C GLU A 75 -1.49 4.47 -5.04
N ALA A 76 -0.92 4.21 -6.21
CA ALA A 76 -1.42 3.20 -7.14
C ALA A 76 -1.40 1.78 -6.54
N ILE A 77 -0.30 1.43 -5.86
CA ILE A 77 -0.16 0.16 -5.13
C ILE A 77 -1.18 0.09 -3.99
N THR A 78 -1.36 1.18 -3.24
CA THR A 78 -2.28 1.25 -2.10
C THR A 78 -3.70 0.93 -2.54
N LEU A 79 -4.19 1.59 -3.59
CA LEU A 79 -5.53 1.28 -4.09
C LEU A 79 -5.64 -0.17 -4.60
N THR A 80 -4.61 -0.64 -5.31
CA THR A 80 -4.59 -2.00 -5.88
C THR A 80 -4.59 -3.09 -4.82
N VAL A 81 -3.90 -2.90 -3.70
CA VAL A 81 -3.87 -3.84 -2.56
C VAL A 81 -5.11 -3.69 -1.68
N PHE A 82 -5.61 -2.47 -1.50
CA PHE A 82 -6.77 -2.18 -0.68
C PHE A 82 -8.06 -2.79 -1.25
N VAL A 83 -8.29 -2.74 -2.56
CA VAL A 83 -9.55 -3.24 -3.17
C VAL A 83 -9.77 -4.75 -2.92
N PRO A 84 -8.81 -5.66 -3.19
CA PRO A 84 -8.92 -7.06 -2.79
C PRO A 84 -9.09 -7.25 -1.29
N PHE A 85 -8.39 -6.47 -0.46
CA PHE A 85 -8.55 -6.53 0.99
C PHE A 85 -9.99 -6.17 1.42
N ALA A 86 -10.55 -5.08 0.89
CA ALA A 86 -11.92 -4.66 1.19
C ALA A 86 -12.93 -5.74 0.79
N MET A 87 -12.79 -6.31 -0.41
CA MET A 87 -13.72 -7.33 -0.90
C MET A 87 -13.59 -8.67 -0.17
N PHE A 88 -12.38 -9.22 -0.08
CA PHE A 88 -12.17 -10.59 0.41
C PHE A 88 -11.99 -10.66 1.93
N TYR A 89 -11.31 -9.68 2.52
CA TYR A 89 -11.09 -9.66 3.97
C TYR A 89 -12.19 -8.93 4.71
N MET A 90 -12.64 -7.76 4.24
CA MET A 90 -13.70 -7.00 4.94
C MET A 90 -15.12 -7.36 4.50
N ASN A 91 -15.28 -8.18 3.44
CA ASN A 91 -16.57 -8.55 2.86
C ASN A 91 -17.40 -7.33 2.37
N GLU A 92 -16.73 -6.24 1.98
CA GLU A 92 -17.39 -5.08 1.40
C GLU A 92 -17.77 -5.37 -0.07
N PRO A 93 -18.95 -4.94 -0.54
CA PRO A 93 -19.33 -5.11 -1.93
C PRO A 93 -18.41 -4.30 -2.85
N PHE A 94 -18.13 -4.83 -4.03
CA PHE A 94 -17.39 -4.10 -5.05
C PHE A 94 -18.17 -2.86 -5.49
N LYS A 95 -17.54 -1.69 -5.39
CA LYS A 95 -18.10 -0.41 -5.83
C LYS A 95 -17.36 0.09 -7.07
N LEU A 96 -18.11 0.62 -8.04
CA LEU A 96 -17.53 1.25 -9.24
C LEU A 96 -16.66 2.46 -8.89
N ASP A 97 -16.85 3.07 -7.72
CA ASP A 97 -16.00 4.15 -7.20
C ASP A 97 -14.52 3.77 -7.14
N TYR A 98 -14.19 2.49 -6.89
CA TYR A 98 -12.80 2.01 -6.93
C TYR A 98 -12.22 2.06 -8.34
N VAL A 99 -13.04 1.79 -9.36
CA VAL A 99 -12.63 1.89 -10.77
C VAL A 99 -12.39 3.34 -11.14
N TRP A 100 -13.31 4.23 -10.76
CA TRP A 100 -13.16 5.66 -11.01
C TRP A 100 -11.93 6.24 -10.31
N ALA A 101 -11.70 5.87 -9.05
CA ALA A 101 -10.49 6.25 -8.33
C ALA A 101 -9.22 5.72 -9.02
N GLY A 102 -9.24 4.47 -9.51
CA GLY A 102 -8.15 3.88 -10.28
C GLY A 102 -7.87 4.65 -11.58
N LEU A 103 -8.91 5.05 -12.32
CA LEU A 103 -8.78 5.86 -13.53
C LEU A 103 -8.19 7.25 -13.22
N CYS A 104 -8.60 7.88 -12.12
CA CYS A 104 -8.00 9.14 -11.67
C CYS A 104 -6.51 8.97 -11.32
N LEU A 105 -6.13 7.86 -10.68
CA LEU A 105 -4.74 7.55 -10.38
C LEU A 105 -3.90 7.28 -11.64
N VAL A 106 -4.47 6.68 -12.68
CA VAL A 106 -3.78 6.55 -13.98
C VAL A 106 -3.42 7.93 -14.54
N GLY A 107 -4.32 8.91 -14.41
CA GLY A 107 -4.03 10.31 -14.75
C GLY A 107 -2.84 10.87 -13.94
N ALA A 108 -2.83 10.64 -12.62
CA ALA A 108 -1.72 11.06 -11.76
C ALA A 108 -0.39 10.40 -12.13
N VAL A 109 -0.40 9.09 -12.44
CA VAL A 109 0.77 8.35 -12.94
C VAL A 109 1.26 8.98 -14.24
N TYR A 110 0.38 9.23 -15.21
CA TYR A 110 0.77 9.85 -16.47
C TYR A 110 1.43 11.24 -16.25
N PHE A 111 0.84 12.12 -15.44
CA PHE A 111 1.38 13.47 -15.25
C PHE A 111 2.70 13.52 -14.49
N ILE A 112 2.97 12.56 -13.60
CA ILE A 112 4.21 12.51 -12.80
C ILE A 112 5.32 11.71 -13.50
N PHE A 113 4.97 10.79 -14.40
CA PHE A 113 5.93 10.00 -15.17
C PHE A 113 6.11 10.47 -16.61
N ARG A 114 5.35 11.47 -17.08
CA ARG A 114 5.64 12.14 -18.35
C ARG A 114 6.98 12.89 -18.21
N SER A 115 7.91 12.57 -19.10
CA SER A 115 9.19 13.28 -19.26
C SER A 115 9.02 14.55 -20.07
#